data_AF-A0A548QSB6-F1
#
_entry.id   AF-A0A548QSB6-F1
#
_cell.length_a   1.000
_cell.length_b   1.000
_cell.length_c   1.000
_cell.angle_alpha   90.00
_cell.angle_beta   90.00
_cell.angle_gamma   90.00
#
_symmetry.space_group_name_H-M   'P 1'
#
loop_
_entity.id
_entity.type
_entity.pdbx_description
1 polymer ?
#
loop_
_entity_poly.entity_id
_entity_poly.type
_entity_poly.pdbx_seq_one_letter_code
_entity_poly.pdbx_strand_id
1 'polypeptide(L)' 'VTHYFTIRGRRNITADHEVFCDGQVYRIRRIRDLNSKRRFLLLECEELGTERGEGYAEQSVFTR' A
#
# COMPACT_ATOMS: atom_id res chain seq x y z
N VAL A 1 -1.37 -9.76 11.38
CA VAL A 1 0.09 -9.53 11.20
C VAL A 1 0.28 -8.14 10.60
N THR A 2 1.22 -7.35 11.11
CA THR A 2 1.53 -6.01 10.58
C THR A 2 2.56 -6.13 9.46
N HIS A 3 2.25 -5.55 8.30
CA HIS A 3 3.13 -5.52 7.13
C HIS A 3 3.71 -4.13 6.94
N TYR A 4 4.97 -4.06 6.51
CA TYR A 4 5.65 -2.80 6.22
C TYR A 4 6.01 -2.72 4.74
N PHE A 5 5.55 -1.68 4.07
CA PHE A 5 5.93 -1.39 2.69
C PHE A 5 6.71 -0.08 2.63
N THR A 6 7.85 -0.10 1.95
CA THR A 6 8.63 1.11 1.69
C THR A 6 8.46 1.50 0.23
N ILE A 7 7.95 2.70 -0.02
CA ILE A 7 7.82 3.24 -1.37
C ILE A 7 8.64 4.51 -1.51
N ARG A 8 9.06 4.85 -2.73
CA ARG A 8 9.62 6.17 -3.04
C ARG A 8 8.60 7.25 -2.65
N GLY A 9 9.07 8.38 -2.12
CA GLY A 9 8.22 9.51 -1.75
C GLY A 9 7.31 9.93 -2.90
N ARG A 10 6.00 9.84 -2.68
CA ARG A 10 4.96 10.29 -3.58
C ARG A 10 4.06 11.27 -2.85
N ARG A 11 3.58 12.29 -3.55
CA ARG A 11 2.57 13.20 -3.02
C ARG A 11 1.21 12.49 -3.02
N ASN A 12 0.34 12.89 -2.10
CA ASN A 12 -1.07 12.46 -2.04
C ASN A 12 -1.31 10.98 -1.72
N ILE A 13 -0.34 10.27 -1.12
CA ILE A 13 -0.61 8.96 -0.52
C ILE A 13 -1.29 9.18 0.82
N THR A 14 -2.47 8.59 1.00
CA THR A 14 -3.30 8.68 2.22
C THR A 14 -3.66 7.28 2.73
N ALA A 15 -4.19 7.18 3.95
CA ALA A 15 -4.60 5.91 4.54
C ALA A 15 -5.83 5.27 3.86
N ASP A 16 -6.54 6.03 3.02
CA ASP A 16 -7.67 5.52 2.22
C ASP A 16 -7.19 4.70 1.01
N HIS A 17 -5.90 4.78 0.68
CA HIS A 17 -5.32 3.96 -0.37
C HIS A 17 -5.05 2.54 0.12
N GLU A 18 -5.05 1.61 -0.82
CA GLU A 18 -4.70 0.21 -0.61
C GLU A 18 -3.36 -0.10 -1.27
N VAL A 19 -2.64 -1.06 -0.70
CA VAL A 19 -1.43 -1.63 -1.29
C VAL A 19 -1.81 -2.99 -1.88
N PHE A 20 -1.57 -3.17 -3.18
CA PHE A 20 -1.68 -4.46 -3.83
C PHE A 20 -0.29 -5.03 -4.07
N CYS A 21 -0.02 -6.23 -3.55
CA CYS A 21 1.26 -6.90 -3.67
C CYS A 21 1.04 -8.41 -3.70
N ASP A 22 1.60 -9.08 -4.70
CA ASP A 22 1.57 -10.55 -4.84
C ASP A 22 0.16 -11.16 -4.76
N GLY A 23 -0.82 -10.52 -5.42
CA GLY A 23 -2.21 -10.98 -5.41
C GLY A 23 -3.00 -10.63 -4.15
N GLN A 24 -2.36 -10.06 -3.12
CA GLN A 24 -3.00 -9.70 -1.86
C GLN A 24 -3.18 -8.18 -1.72
N VAL A 25 -4.32 -7.81 -1.12
CA VAL A 25 -4.65 -6.42 -0.80
C VAL A 25 -4.38 -6.15 0.68
N TYR A 26 -3.74 -5.01 0.95
CA TYR A 26 -3.43 -4.53 2.29
C TYR A 26 -3.99 -3.12 2.51
N ARG A 27 -4.64 -2.92 3.64
CA ARG A 27 -5.12 -1.61 4.09
C ARG A 27 -3.99 -0.84 4.77
N ILE A 28 -3.80 0.42 4.40
CA ILE A 28 -2.86 1.30 5.09
C ILE A 28 -3.46 1.74 6.43
N ARG A 29 -2.73 1.53 7.52
CA ARG A 29 -3.07 2.04 8.86
C ARG A 29 -2.30 3.29 9.21
N ARG A 30 -1.04 3.37 8.78
CA ARG A 30 -0.20 4.53 9.05
C ARG A 30 0.82 4.78 7.96
N ILE A 31 1.08 6.05 7.73
CA ILE A 31 2.09 6.54 6.79
C ILE A 31 3.09 7.38 7.57
N ARG A 32 4.38 7.12 7.37
CA ARG A 32 5.47 7.90 8.01
C ARG A 32 6.54 8.20 6.97
N ASP A 33 7.20 9.36 7.09
CA ASP A 33 8.42 9.64 6.33
C ASP A 33 9.54 8.75 6.87
N LEU A 34 10.13 7.94 5.99
CA LEU A 34 11.24 7.08 6.36
C LEU A 34 12.53 7.91 6.40
N ASN A 35 13.09 8.04 7.62
CA ASN A 35 14.30 8.80 7.92
C ASN A 35 14.18 10.33 7.77
N SER A 36 12.96 10.88 7.71
CA SER A 36 12.68 12.33 7.67
C SER A 36 13.37 13.07 6.50
N LYS A 37 13.75 12.36 5.44
CA LYS A 37 14.42 12.92 4.25
C LYS A 37 13.44 13.11 3.09
N ARG A 38 12.14 12.81 3.28
CA ARG A 38 11.08 12.87 2.26
C ARG A 38 11.39 12.05 1.01
N ARG A 39 12.28 11.06 1.11
CA ARG A 39 12.71 10.22 -0.02
C ARG A 39 11.89 8.95 -0.13
N PHE A 40 11.38 8.48 1.00
CA PHE A 40 10.66 7.23 1.11
C PHE A 40 9.53 7.38 2.12
N LEU A 41 8.42 6.70 1.87
CA LEU A 41 7.33 6.55 2.81
C LEU A 41 7.35 5.12 3.34
N LEU A 42 7.21 4.98 4.65
CA LEU A 42 6.95 3.72 5.32
C LEU A 42 5.44 3.61 5.55
N LEU A 43 4.84 2.61 4.94
CA LEU A 43 3.44 2.26 5.08
C LEU A 43 3.33 1.08 6.05
N GLU A 44 2.59 1.27 7.12
CA GLU A 44 2.21 0.22 8.06
C GLU A 44 0.83 -0.27 7.65
N CYS A 45 0.72 -1.54 7.29
CA CYS A 45 -0.46 -2.10 6.65
C CYS A 45 -0.96 -3.37 7.35
N GLU A 46 -2.25 -3.64 7.20
CA GLU A 46 -2.90 -4.87 7.60
C GLU A 46 -3.50 -5.56 6.37
N GLU A 47 -3.46 -6.88 6.36
CA GLU A 47 -4.02 -7.68 5.28
C GLU A 47 -5.56 -7.63 5.30
N LEU A 48 -6.18 -7.46 4.13
CA LEU A 48 -7.63 -7.39 3.98
C LEU A 48 -8.30 -8.74 3.66
N GLY A 49 -7.54 -9.85 3.61
CA GLY A 49 -8.03 -11.17 3.23
C GLY A 49 -8.35 -11.27 1.73
N THR A 50 -8.44 -12.50 1.22
CA THR A 50 -8.55 -12.82 -0.22
C THR A 50 -9.95 -12.67 -0.83
N GLU A 51 -10.99 -12.35 -0.05
CA GLU A 51 -12.37 -12.27 -0.57
C GLU A 51 -12.61 -11.19 -1.64
N ARG A 52 -11.62 -10.32 -1.88
CA ARG A 52 -11.65 -9.27 -2.91
C ARG A 52 -10.47 -9.31 -3.90
N GLY A 53 -9.54 -10.27 -3.79
CA GLY A 53 -8.27 -10.23 -4.53
C GLY A 53 -8.38 -10.41 -6.05
N GLU A 54 -9.36 -11.20 -6.52
CA GLU A 54 -9.44 -11.60 -7.93
C GLU A 54 -9.92 -10.48 -8.87
N GLY A 55 -10.77 -9.55 -8.39
CA GLY A 55 -11.37 -8.51 -9.24
C GLY A 55 -10.55 -7.22 -9.42
N TYR A 56 -9.59 -6.94 -8.54
CA TYR A 56 -8.89 -5.64 -8.51
C TYR A 56 -7.64 -5.60 -9.40
N ALA A 57 -6.97 -6.73 -9.63
CA ALA A 57 -5.84 -6.81 -10.54
C ALA A 57 -6.21 -6.40 -11.98
N GLU A 58 -7.44 -6.73 -12.40
CA GLU A 58 -7.96 -6.36 -13.73
C GLU A 58 -8.29 -4.87 -13.87
N GLN A 59 -8.52 -4.18 -12.74
CA GLN A 59 -8.96 -2.77 -12.68
C GLN A 59 -7.81 -1.79 -12.30
N SER A 60 -6.65 -2.31 -11.91
CA SER A 60 -5.51 -1.49 -11.50
C SER A 60 -4.84 -0.81 -12.70
N VAL A 61 -5.01 0.52 -12.78
CA VAL A 61 -4.35 1.40 -13.76
C VAL A 61 -2.83 1.47 -13.54
N PHE A 62 -2.32 1.02 -12.39
CA PHE A 62 -0.89 1.00 -12.10
C PHE A 62 -0.20 -0.32 -12.48
N THR A 63 -0.97 -1.32 -12.94
CA THR A 63 -0.48 -2.65 -13.31
C THR A 63 -0.74 -2.98 -14.79
N ARG A 64 -1.34 -2.04 -15.55
CA ARG A 64 -1.47 -2.11 -17.01
C ARG A 64 -0.34 -1.39 -17.72
#